data_AF-R0CWX3-F1
#
_entry.id   AF-R0CWX3-F1
#
_cell.length_a   1.000
_cell.length_b   1.000
_cell.length_c   1.000
_cell.angle_alpha   90.00
_cell.angle_beta   90.00
_cell.angle_gamma   90.00
#
_symmetry.space_group_name_H-M   'P 1'
#
loop_
_entity.id
_entity.type
_entity.pdbx_description
1 polymer ?
#
loop_
_entity_poly.entity_id
_entity_poly.type
_entity_poly.pdbx_seq_one_letter_code
_entity_poly.pdbx_strand_id
1 'polypeptide(L)'
;MGGFKLSEIKKHVITGISFMIPIVVGAGLCAALGTAIGGTKVSEAEGTLLWYIWRTGKIGMGFVVPVITAAIAYSIADRPAIDPGLNKPISMINPGPTPIDLVGYYRDIGLEAYMAHDYEEYNRILTCLQVRKAVANTKILILQFRADAGIGQYQLL
;
A
#
# COMPACT_ATOMS: atom_id res chain seq x y z
N MET A 1 -18.35 -13.30 17.36
CA MET A 1 -17.96 -11.98 16.81
C MET A 1 -16.55 -11.67 17.28
N GLY A 2 -15.53 -11.93 16.44
CA GLY A 2 -14.15 -11.61 16.76
C GLY A 2 -13.97 -10.10 16.75
N GLY A 3 -13.91 -9.48 17.92
CA GLY A 3 -13.71 -8.05 18.06
C GLY A 3 -12.39 -7.63 17.42
N PHE A 4 -12.40 -6.51 16.69
CA PHE A 4 -11.19 -5.84 16.23
C PHE A 4 -10.20 -5.75 17.40
N LYS A 5 -9.07 -6.45 17.32
CA LYS A 5 -8.03 -6.35 18.33
C LYS A 5 -7.47 -4.93 18.26
N LEU A 6 -7.74 -4.13 19.29
CA LEU A 6 -7.23 -2.75 19.42
C LEU A 6 -5.70 -2.69 19.23
N SER A 7 -4.99 -3.77 19.54
CA SER A 7 -3.55 -3.92 19.34
C SER A 7 -3.12 -3.85 17.88
N GLU A 8 -3.89 -4.40 16.95
CA GLU A 8 -3.56 -4.39 15.52
C GLU A 8 -3.75 -2.98 14.93
N ILE A 9 -4.87 -2.33 15.25
CA ILE A 9 -5.11 -0.93 14.84
C ILE A 9 -4.00 -0.03 15.39
N LYS A 10 -3.64 -0.20 16.67
CA LYS A 10 -2.57 0.56 17.31
C LYS A 10 -1.22 0.34 16.60
N LYS A 11 -0.91 -0.89 16.19
CA LYS A 11 0.31 -1.21 15.44
C LYS A 11 0.35 -0.49 14.08
N HIS A 12 -0.76 -0.47 13.35
CA HIS A 12 -0.85 0.23 12.06
C HIS A 12 -0.68 1.75 12.21
N VAL A 13 -1.27 2.34 13.25
CA VAL A 13 -1.14 3.77 13.54
C VAL A 13 0.28 4.14 13.98
N ILE A 14 0.91 3.34 14.85
CA ILE A 14 2.29 3.59 15.30
C ILE A 14 3.27 3.52 14.13
N THR A 15 3.03 2.59 13.20
CA THR A 15 3.82 2.50 11.96
C THR A 15 3.66 3.77 11.14
N GLY A 16 2.42 4.25 10.95
CA GLY A 16 2.13 5.51 10.25
C GLY A 16 2.82 6.74 10.86
N ILE A 17 2.79 6.86 12.18
CA ILE A 17 3.43 7.98 12.90
C ILE A 17 4.96 7.92 12.74
N SER A 18 5.56 6.72 12.78
CA SER A 18 7.01 6.57 12.69
C SER A 18 7.57 7.04 11.34
N PHE A 19 6.86 6.79 10.24
CA PHE A 19 7.23 7.29 8.90
C PHE A 19 7.05 8.80 8.74
N MET A 20 6.20 9.43 9.55
CA MET A 20 5.96 10.88 9.51
C MET A 20 7.05 11.70 10.21
N ILE A 21 7.65 11.17 11.29
CA ILE A 21 8.63 11.89 12.12
C ILE A 21 9.77 12.54 11.32
N PRO A 22 10.50 11.85 10.41
CA PRO A 22 11.62 12.46 9.71
C PRO A 22 11.20 13.63 8.80
N ILE A 23 10.01 13.56 8.20
CA ILE A 23 9.49 14.63 7.34
C ILE A 23 9.10 15.86 8.16
N VAL A 24 8.41 15.66 9.28
CA VAL A 24 8.03 16.75 10.18
C VAL A 24 9.26 17.44 10.76
N VAL A 25 10.26 16.65 11.18
CA VAL A 25 11.52 17.17 11.72
C VAL A 25 12.29 17.94 10.65
N GLY A 26 12.44 17.40 9.44
CA GLY A 26 13.12 18.08 8.34
C GLY A 26 12.42 19.37 7.88
N ALA A 27 11.10 19.32 7.69
CA ALA A 27 10.30 20.47 7.29
C ALA A 27 10.29 21.57 8.38
N GLY A 28 10.17 21.17 9.65
CA GLY A 28 10.21 22.06 10.81
C GLY A 28 11.56 22.74 10.98
N LEU A 29 12.66 22.00 10.83
CA LEU A 29 14.01 22.56 10.88
C LEU A 29 14.25 23.56 9.75
N CYS A 30 13.87 23.23 8.51
CA CYS A 30 14.02 24.16 7.39
C CYS A 30 13.18 25.43 7.57
N ALA A 31 11.92 25.30 8.01
CA ALA A 31 11.08 26.46 8.27
C ALA A 31 11.64 27.34 9.41
N ALA A 32 12.12 26.72 10.49
CA ALA A 32 12.70 27.41 11.64
C ALA A 32 14.02 28.12 11.31
N LEU A 33 14.89 27.50 10.52
CA LEU A 33 16.13 28.13 10.05
C LEU A 33 15.86 29.31 9.11
N GLY A 34 14.86 29.17 8.24
CA GLY A 34 14.42 30.25 7.35
C GLY A 34 13.95 31.48 8.14
N THR A 35 13.08 31.31 9.14
CA THR A 35 12.62 32.43 9.98
C THR A 35 13.66 32.93 10.97
N ALA A 36 14.53 32.07 11.51
CA ALA A 36 15.55 32.48 12.48
C ALA A 36 16.60 33.41 11.86
N ILE A 37 17.03 33.15 10.62
CA ILE A 37 18.08 33.94 9.97
C ILE A 37 17.48 35.14 9.22
N GLY A 38 16.29 35.00 8.64
CA GLY A 38 15.69 36.06 7.81
C GLY A 38 14.64 36.93 8.50
N GLY A 39 14.29 36.64 9.75
CA GLY A 39 13.35 37.42 10.55
C GLY A 39 11.91 37.38 10.04
N THR A 40 11.05 38.25 10.59
CA THR A 40 9.61 38.31 10.28
C THR A 40 9.29 38.73 8.83
N LYS A 41 10.27 39.28 8.10
CA LYS A 41 10.14 39.70 6.70
C LYS A 41 10.49 38.62 5.66
N VAL A 42 10.81 37.41 6.10
CA VAL A 42 11.06 36.26 5.21
C VAL A 42 9.87 35.93 4.31
N SER A 43 8.65 36.28 4.70
CA SER A 43 7.48 36.08 3.83
C SER A 43 7.40 37.11 2.69
N GLU A 44 8.07 38.27 2.82
CA GLU A 44 7.99 39.39 1.87
C GLU A 44 9.23 39.49 0.96
N ALA A 45 10.37 38.92 1.37
CA ALA A 45 11.61 38.89 0.60
C ALA A 45 11.64 37.75 -0.44
N GLU A 46 10.70 37.78 -1.40
CA GLU A 46 10.63 36.79 -2.48
C GLU A 46 11.92 36.76 -3.31
N GLY A 47 12.45 35.55 -3.57
CA GLY A 47 13.64 35.33 -4.40
C GLY A 47 14.97 35.23 -3.65
N THR A 48 15.01 35.46 -2.32
CA THR A 48 16.22 35.24 -1.51
C THR A 48 16.38 33.76 -1.15
N LEU A 49 17.62 33.26 -1.01
CA LEU A 49 17.91 31.88 -0.62
C LEU A 49 17.17 31.45 0.66
N LEU A 50 17.02 32.35 1.63
CA LEU A 50 16.27 32.13 2.87
C LEU A 50 14.76 31.95 2.65
N TRP A 51 14.18 32.64 1.67
CA TRP A 51 12.78 32.49 1.29
C TRP A 51 12.53 31.08 0.73
N TYR A 52 13.43 30.56 -0.11
CA TYR A 52 13.32 29.19 -0.62
C TYR A 52 13.39 28.14 0.48
N ILE A 53 14.29 28.30 1.47
CA ILE A 53 14.40 27.39 2.61
C ILE A 53 13.11 27.40 3.45
N TRP A 54 12.58 28.59 3.74
CA TRP A 54 11.33 28.73 4.49
C TRP A 54 10.12 28.18 3.72
N ARG A 55 10.01 28.50 2.42
CA ARG A 55 8.93 28.04 1.52
C ARG A 55 8.91 26.52 1.42
N THR A 56 10.08 25.89 1.26
CA THR A 56 10.20 24.42 1.21
C THR A 56 9.80 23.79 2.54
N GLY A 57 10.16 24.38 3.68
CA GLY A 57 9.68 23.92 5.00
C GLY A 57 8.16 24.00 5.15
N LYS A 58 7.54 25.11 4.72
CA LYS A 58 6.08 25.31 4.72
C LYS A 58 5.36 24.32 3.81
N ILE A 59 5.89 24.09 2.61
CA ILE A 59 5.35 23.10 1.67
C ILE A 59 5.52 21.68 2.24
N GLY A 60 6.67 21.38 2.84
CA GLY A 60 6.97 20.10 3.50
C GLY A 60 5.99 19.76 4.63
N MET A 61 5.56 20.75 5.41
CA MET A 61 4.51 20.55 6.43
C MET A 61 3.15 20.16 5.82
N GLY A 62 2.84 20.58 4.58
CA GLY A 62 1.63 20.18 3.88
C GLY A 62 1.61 18.69 3.47
N PHE A 63 2.78 18.07 3.32
CA PHE A 63 2.91 16.66 2.95
C PHE A 63 2.72 15.68 4.12
N VAL A 64 2.46 16.17 5.33
CA VAL A 64 2.27 15.32 6.51
C VAL A 64 1.04 14.41 6.36
N VAL A 65 -0.10 14.96 5.93
CA VAL A 65 -1.35 14.20 5.75
C VAL A 65 -1.21 13.06 4.73
N PRO A 66 -0.73 13.30 3.49
CA PRO A 66 -0.59 12.22 2.50
C PRO A 66 0.42 11.14 2.92
N VAL A 67 1.47 11.50 3.66
CA VAL A 67 2.46 10.54 4.16
C VAL A 67 1.86 9.61 5.22
N ILE A 68 1.06 10.14 6.14
CA ILE A 68 0.36 9.32 7.14
C ILE A 68 -0.61 8.35 6.44
N THR A 69 -1.37 8.84 5.45
CA THR A 69 -2.31 8.01 4.70
C THR A 69 -1.58 6.88 3.97
N ALA A 70 -0.48 7.20 3.28
CA ALA A 70 0.33 6.20 2.58
C ALA A 70 0.95 5.17 3.54
N ALA A 71 1.45 5.60 4.70
CA ALA A 71 2.07 4.72 5.67
C ALA A 71 1.07 3.81 6.39
N ILE A 72 -0.16 4.28 6.65
CA ILE A 72 -1.25 3.45 7.17
C ILE A 72 -1.70 2.44 6.11
N ALA A 73 -1.84 2.86 4.85
CA ALA A 73 -2.16 1.97 3.74
C ALA A 73 -1.10 0.86 3.59
N TYR A 74 0.19 1.24 3.64
CA TYR A 74 1.31 0.30 3.65
C TYR A 74 1.27 -0.66 4.83
N SER A 75 0.86 -0.20 6.01
CA SER A 75 0.77 -1.08 7.16
C SER A 75 -0.39 -2.09 7.06
N ILE A 76 -1.44 -1.80 6.30
CA ILE A 76 -2.60 -2.69 6.10
C ILE A 76 -2.39 -3.65 4.92
N ALA A 77 -1.77 -3.17 3.84
CA ALA A 77 -1.64 -3.91 2.59
C ALA A 77 -0.19 -4.26 2.21
N ASP A 78 0.83 -3.94 3.02
CA ASP A 78 2.24 -4.13 2.66
C ASP A 78 2.59 -3.48 1.30
N ARG A 79 3.29 -4.19 0.42
CA ARG A 79 3.77 -3.72 -0.89
C ARG A 79 2.66 -3.24 -1.86
N PRO A 80 1.50 -3.90 -1.99
CA PRO A 80 0.44 -3.43 -2.89
C PRO A 80 -0.23 -2.12 -2.47
N ALA A 81 0.12 -1.53 -1.31
CA ALA A 81 -0.36 -0.21 -0.93
C ALA A 81 0.39 0.95 -1.61
N ILE A 82 1.68 0.75 -1.94
CA ILE A 82 2.56 1.78 -2.49
C ILE A 82 2.75 1.60 -4.00
N ASP A 83 2.40 0.44 -4.55
CA ASP A 83 2.35 0.22 -6.00
C ASP A 83 1.03 0.80 -6.56
N PRO A 84 1.03 1.99 -7.20
CA PRO A 84 -0.16 2.58 -7.81
C PRO A 84 -0.71 1.76 -8.99
N GLY A 85 -0.09 0.62 -9.30
CA GLY A 85 -0.77 -0.53 -9.83
C GLY A 85 0.02 -1.21 -10.93
N LEU A 86 0.34 -2.49 -10.78
CA LEU A 86 0.15 -3.43 -11.87
C LEU A 86 0.16 -4.92 -11.49
N ASN A 87 0.01 -5.33 -10.23
CA ASN A 87 -0.01 -6.76 -9.87
C ASN A 87 -1.29 -7.53 -10.30
N LYS A 88 -1.70 -7.39 -11.57
CA LYS A 88 -2.53 -8.40 -12.23
C LYS A 88 -1.61 -9.57 -12.57
N PRO A 89 -1.91 -10.78 -12.08
CA PRO A 89 -1.14 -11.95 -12.44
C PRO A 89 -1.22 -12.16 -13.95
N ILE A 90 -0.07 -12.24 -14.60
CA ILE A 90 0.05 -12.43 -16.03
C ILE A 90 0.31 -13.91 -16.31
N SER A 91 -0.58 -14.52 -17.08
CA SER A 91 -0.40 -15.87 -17.60
C SER A 91 -0.06 -15.80 -19.08
N MET A 92 0.90 -16.61 -19.52
CA MET A 92 1.36 -16.68 -20.91
C MET A 92 1.38 -18.14 -21.38
N ILE A 93 0.95 -18.38 -22.62
CA ILE A 93 1.07 -19.69 -23.30
C ILE A 93 2.40 -19.72 -24.02
N ASN A 94 3.15 -20.81 -23.82
CA ASN A 94 4.45 -21.05 -24.45
C ASN A 94 4.31 -21.34 -25.97
N PRO A 95 4.82 -20.50 -26.89
CA PRO A 95 4.81 -20.77 -28.33
C PRO A 95 6.22 -21.03 -28.91
N GLY A 96 7.20 -21.51 -28.13
CA GLY A 96 8.56 -21.75 -28.64
C GLY A 96 9.67 -21.72 -27.57
N PRO A 97 10.94 -21.91 -27.95
CA PRO A 97 11.98 -22.44 -27.07
C PRO A 97 12.19 -21.61 -25.78
N THR A 98 11.74 -22.22 -24.67
CA THR A 98 11.95 -21.89 -23.24
C THR A 98 11.80 -20.43 -22.79
N PRO A 99 10.58 -19.98 -22.44
CA PRO A 99 10.30 -18.66 -21.84
C PRO A 99 10.59 -18.54 -20.32
N ILE A 100 11.39 -19.45 -19.74
CA ILE A 100 11.73 -19.44 -18.30
C ILE A 100 12.40 -18.12 -17.87
N ASP A 101 13.14 -17.49 -18.79
CA ASP A 101 13.80 -16.21 -18.57
C ASP A 101 12.78 -15.05 -18.47
N LEU A 102 11.67 -15.14 -19.22
CA LEU A 102 10.62 -14.12 -19.20
C LEU A 102 9.84 -14.17 -17.88
N VAL A 103 9.52 -15.37 -17.39
CA VAL A 103 8.87 -15.57 -16.08
C VAL A 103 9.80 -15.11 -14.94
N GLY A 104 11.11 -15.37 -15.06
CA GLY A 104 12.13 -14.86 -14.15
C GLY A 104 12.18 -13.33 -14.15
N TYR A 105 12.25 -12.72 -15.34
CA TYR A 105 12.26 -11.27 -15.52
C TYR A 105 11.03 -10.59 -14.89
N TYR A 106 9.83 -11.15 -15.11
CA TYR A 106 8.61 -10.62 -14.50
C TYR A 106 8.55 -10.83 -12.98
N ARG A 107 9.12 -11.91 -12.45
CA ARG A 107 9.18 -12.13 -11.00
C ARG A 107 10.17 -11.20 -10.29
N ASP A 108 11.29 -10.86 -10.93
CA ASP A 108 12.29 -9.93 -10.39
C ASP A 108 11.75 -8.50 -10.27
N ILE A 109 10.89 -8.08 -11.20
CA ILE A 109 10.17 -6.79 -11.10
C ILE A 109 8.97 -6.84 -10.14
N GLY A 110 8.73 -7.96 -9.46
CA GLY A 110 7.72 -8.11 -8.42
C GLY A 110 6.33 -8.56 -8.88
N LEU A 111 6.17 -9.02 -10.13
CA LEU A 111 4.92 -9.52 -10.69
C LEU A 111 4.76 -11.04 -10.50
N GLU A 112 3.55 -11.49 -10.15
CA GLU A 112 3.21 -12.93 -10.19
C GLU A 112 2.99 -13.37 -11.65
N ALA A 113 4.03 -13.91 -12.28
CA ALA A 113 3.98 -14.48 -13.63
C ALA A 113 3.84 -16.01 -13.60
N TYR A 114 2.95 -16.53 -14.43
CA TYR A 114 2.70 -17.96 -14.59
C TYR A 114 2.82 -18.38 -16.06
N MET A 115 3.49 -19.50 -16.30
CA MET A 115 3.62 -20.07 -17.64
C MET A 115 2.74 -21.31 -17.73
N ALA A 116 1.88 -21.35 -18.75
CA ALA A 116 1.14 -22.56 -19.10
C ALA A 116 1.86 -23.28 -20.24
N HIS A 117 1.96 -24.61 -20.14
CA HIS A 117 2.55 -25.43 -21.18
C HIS A 117 1.53 -25.83 -22.26
N ASP A 118 0.23 -25.76 -21.94
CA ASP A 118 -0.88 -25.95 -22.87
C ASP A 118 -2.07 -25.03 -22.57
N TYR A 119 -3.13 -25.10 -23.40
CA TYR A 119 -4.34 -24.30 -23.25
C TYR A 119 -5.24 -24.74 -22.07
N GLU A 120 -5.20 -26.00 -21.62
CA GLU A 120 -5.98 -26.48 -20.47
C GLU A 120 -5.39 -25.97 -19.15
N GLU A 121 -4.07 -26.04 -19.01
CA GLU A 121 -3.30 -25.48 -17.90
C GLU A 121 -3.48 -23.96 -17.85
N TYR A 122 -3.51 -23.30 -19.02
CA TYR A 122 -3.78 -21.86 -19.11
C TYR A 122 -5.17 -21.49 -18.56
N ASN A 123 -6.22 -22.22 -18.93
CA ASN A 123 -7.56 -22.01 -18.41
C ASN A 123 -7.66 -22.31 -16.90
N ARG A 124 -6.93 -23.33 -16.41
CA ARG A 124 -6.80 -23.59 -14.97
C ARG A 124 -6.14 -22.43 -14.24
N ILE A 125 -5.04 -21.90 -14.78
CA ILE A 125 -4.35 -20.75 -14.19
C ILE A 125 -5.28 -19.53 -14.19
N LEU A 126 -5.94 -19.20 -15.31
CA LEU A 126 -6.91 -18.10 -15.34
C LEU A 126 -8.01 -18.24 -14.28
N THR A 127 -8.54 -19.45 -14.11
CA THR A 127 -9.55 -19.74 -13.08
C THR A 127 -8.98 -19.55 -11.68
N CYS A 128 -7.77 -20.05 -11.41
CA CYS A 128 -7.09 -19.86 -10.13
C CYS A 128 -6.78 -18.39 -9.83
N LEU A 129 -6.40 -17.61 -10.84
CA LEU A 129 -6.11 -16.18 -10.70
C LEU A 129 -7.38 -15.36 -10.46
N GLN A 130 -8.48 -15.70 -11.13
CA GLN A 130 -9.80 -15.10 -10.88
C GLN A 130 -10.27 -15.40 -9.46
N VAL A 131 -10.10 -16.62 -8.96
CA VAL A 131 -10.42 -16.99 -7.57
C VAL A 131 -9.52 -16.24 -6.60
N ARG A 132 -8.20 -16.17 -6.80
CA ARG A 132 -7.30 -15.40 -5.93
C ARG A 132 -7.65 -13.91 -5.89
N LYS A 133 -7.98 -13.31 -7.03
CA LYS A 133 -8.39 -11.91 -7.11
C LYS A 133 -9.74 -11.66 -6.42
N ALA A 134 -10.68 -12.60 -6.56
CA ALA A 134 -11.94 -12.58 -5.83
C ALA A 134 -11.70 -12.72 -4.31
N VAL A 135 -10.80 -13.60 -3.88
CA VAL A 135 -10.42 -13.80 -2.48
C VAL A 135 -9.73 -12.57 -1.88
N ALA A 136 -8.84 -11.89 -2.61
CA ALA A 136 -8.18 -10.69 -2.12
C ALA A 136 -9.14 -9.50 -1.94
N ASN A 137 -10.20 -9.42 -2.76
CA ASN A 137 -11.21 -8.36 -2.69
C ASN A 137 -12.44 -8.71 -1.84
N THR A 138 -12.60 -9.95 -1.40
CA THR A 138 -13.75 -10.36 -0.58
C THR A 138 -13.27 -10.65 0.84
N LYS A 139 -13.75 -9.89 1.83
CA LYS A 139 -13.66 -10.30 3.24
C LYS A 139 -14.33 -11.67 3.36
N ILE A 140 -13.55 -12.75 3.37
CA ILE A 140 -14.06 -14.11 3.50
C ILE A 140 -14.69 -14.25 4.89
N LEU A 141 -16.01 -14.21 4.91
CA LEU A 141 -16.80 -14.63 6.06
C LEU A 141 -16.78 -16.16 6.06
N ILE A 142 -15.92 -16.75 6.88
CA ILE A 142 -15.85 -18.20 7.08
C ILE A 142 -17.16 -18.62 7.76
N LEU A 143 -18.13 -19.11 6.97
CA LEU A 143 -19.27 -19.84 7.52
C LEU A 143 -18.74 -21.20 8.01
N GLN A 144 -18.49 -21.28 9.32
CA GLN A 144 -18.37 -22.56 10.03
C GLN A 144 -19.71 -23.28 9.90
N PHE A 145 -19.83 -24.21 8.96
CA PHE A 145 -20.92 -25.18 8.99
C PHE A 145 -20.58 -26.22 10.06
N ARG A 146 -21.05 -25.97 11.28
CA ARG A 146 -21.12 -26.99 12.32
C ARG A 146 -22.31 -27.87 11.96
N ALA A 147 -22.04 -29.05 11.40
CA ALA A 147 -22.96 -30.17 11.59
C ALA A 147 -23.16 -30.32 13.11
N ASP A 148 -24.35 -30.74 13.53
CA ASP A 148 -24.78 -31.01 14.92
C ASP A 148 -25.77 -29.97 15.49
N ALA A 149 -27.05 -30.38 15.45
CA ALA A 149 -28.17 -29.99 16.32
C ALA A 149 -28.87 -28.62 16.14
N GLY A 150 -30.02 -28.66 15.47
CA GLY A 150 -31.31 -28.23 16.03
C GLY A 150 -31.52 -26.76 16.39
N ILE A 151 -32.43 -26.13 15.63
CA ILE A 151 -33.34 -25.05 16.03
C ILE A 151 -32.67 -23.81 16.65
N GLY A 152 -32.61 -22.74 15.87
CA GLY A 152 -32.35 -21.41 16.42
C GLY A 152 -32.15 -20.39 15.33
N GLN A 153 -33.17 -19.55 15.16
CA GLN A 153 -33.09 -18.24 14.52
C GLN A 153 -31.73 -17.57 14.81
N TYR A 154 -31.12 -16.88 13.85
CA TYR A 154 -31.04 -15.41 13.88
C TYR A 154 -30.65 -14.90 12.49
N GLN A 155 -31.35 -13.82 12.16
CA GLN A 155 -31.52 -13.19 10.88
C GLN A 155 -30.49 -12.08 10.70
N LEU A 156 -29.87 -12.08 9.51
CA LEU A 156 -29.28 -10.95 8.79
C LEU A 156 -28.15 -10.14 9.45
N LEU A 157 -26.95 -10.28 8.88
CA LEU A 157 -26.23 -9.13 8.30
C LEU A 157 -26.11 -9.34 6.79
#